data_AF-A0A949S3C6-F1
#
_entry.id   AF-A0A949S3C6-F1
#
_cell.length_a   1.000
_cell.length_b   1.000
_cell.length_c   1.000
_cell.angle_alpha   90.00
_cell.angle_beta   90.00
_cell.angle_gamma   90.00
#
_symmetry.space_group_name_H-M   'P 1'
#
loop_
_entity.id
_entity.type
_entity.pdbx_description
1 polymer ?
#
loop_
_entity_poly.entity_id
_entity_poly.type
_entity_poly.pdbx_seq_one_letter_code
_entity_poly.pdbx_strand_id
1 'polypeptide(L)'
;MIEKELSDIDLKLLVESAFQKLEKTEEIDSKISTEKSNTLNWILALTTLFVGICIQNYKSITTLCLKEELFLAEKIIFAFSVIMLIAYKIVNTNYEKQKKSFLANLHTHKLELLFDLKTKLKPKLTNEQTFIPSFINRFRNGELIPDYDKERKEAFKTIDRKVSNFGKLLKIIYAVTLTAFIINLTITIMLIMNINGG
;
A
#
# COMPACT_ATOMS: atom_id res chain seq x y z
N MET A 1 -27.96 17.18 33.05
CA MET A 1 -26.53 17.04 32.71
C MET A 1 -26.14 18.30 31.97
N ILE A 2 -25.22 19.10 32.51
CA ILE A 2 -24.74 20.32 31.81
C ILE A 2 -23.93 19.82 30.61
N GLU A 3 -24.38 20.15 29.40
CA GLU A 3 -23.58 19.98 28.19
C GLU A 3 -22.27 20.73 28.39
N LYS A 4 -21.20 19.99 28.67
CA LYS A 4 -19.87 20.57 28.74
C LYS A 4 -19.46 20.86 27.30
N GLU A 5 -19.77 22.07 26.83
CA GLU A 5 -19.30 22.52 25.52
C GLU A 5 -17.78 22.35 25.47
N LEU A 6 -17.26 21.61 24.48
CA LEU A 6 -15.82 21.51 24.26
C LEU A 6 -15.27 22.93 24.00
N SER A 7 -14.18 23.28 24.67
CA SER A 7 -13.54 24.57 24.45
C SER A 7 -12.94 24.63 23.04
N ASP A 8 -12.83 25.84 22.47
CA ASP A 8 -12.21 26.05 21.15
C ASP A 8 -10.75 25.50 21.11
N ILE A 9 -10.07 25.47 22.26
CA ILE A 9 -8.73 24.90 22.43
C ILE A 9 -8.76 23.37 22.26
N ASP A 10 -9.70 22.70 22.92
CA ASP A 10 -9.85 21.24 22.82
C ASP A 10 -10.24 20.81 21.40
N LEU A 11 -11.09 21.60 20.73
CA LEU A 11 -11.49 21.39 19.35
C LEU A 11 -10.32 21.53 18.36
N LYS A 12 -9.47 22.54 18.56
CA LYS A 12 -8.25 22.75 17.77
C LYS A 12 -7.29 21.57 17.94
N LEU A 13 -7.04 21.14 19.18
CA LEU A 13 -6.20 19.98 19.47
C LEU A 13 -6.74 18.69 18.86
N LEU A 14 -8.06 18.51 18.85
CA LEU A 14 -8.71 17.36 18.23
C LEU A 14 -8.49 17.31 16.72
N VAL A 15 -8.67 18.44 16.02
CA VAL A 15 -8.43 18.57 14.57
C VAL A 15 -6.96 18.33 14.23
N GLU A 16 -6.04 18.93 15.00
CA GLU A 16 -4.60 18.73 14.82
C GLU A 16 -4.18 17.28 15.06
N SER A 17 -4.68 16.65 16.13
CA SER A 17 -4.42 15.25 16.44
C SER A 17 -4.97 14.30 15.36
N ALA A 18 -6.15 14.57 14.83
CA ALA A 18 -6.75 13.77 13.76
C ALA A 18 -5.92 13.84 12.48
N PHE A 19 -5.51 15.05 12.07
CA PHE A 19 -4.64 15.23 10.92
C PHE A 19 -3.29 14.53 11.09
N GLN A 20 -2.61 14.73 12.21
CA GLN A 20 -1.31 14.10 12.48
C GLN A 20 -1.39 12.57 12.47
N LYS A 21 -2.46 11.99 13.01
CA LYS A 21 -2.66 10.53 12.99
C LYS A 21 -2.84 10.00 11.57
N LEU A 22 -3.62 10.70 10.73
CA LEU A 22 -3.84 10.30 9.35
C LEU A 22 -2.57 10.45 8.51
N GLU A 23 -1.88 11.58 8.64
CA GLU A 23 -0.59 11.82 7.98
C GLU A 23 0.43 10.74 8.32
N LYS A 24 0.61 10.46 9.62
CA LYS A 24 1.52 9.41 10.10
C LYS A 24 1.14 8.01 9.57
N THR A 25 -0.16 7.72 9.43
CA THR A 25 -0.61 6.43 8.87
C THR A 25 -0.21 6.29 7.41
N GLU A 26 -0.42 7.34 6.61
CA GLU A 26 -0.05 7.36 5.19
C GLU A 26 1.48 7.31 4.98
N GLU A 27 2.25 7.93 5.87
CA GLU A 27 3.72 7.82 5.88
C GLU A 27 4.19 6.39 6.16
N ILE A 28 3.60 5.73 7.16
CA ILE A 28 3.91 4.34 7.48
C ILE A 28 3.59 3.42 6.30
N ASP A 29 2.41 3.57 5.69
CA ASP A 29 2.00 2.74 4.56
C ASP A 29 2.91 2.96 3.33
N SER A 30 3.34 4.20 3.08
CA SER A 30 4.32 4.53 2.04
C SER A 30 5.69 3.91 2.29
N LYS A 31 6.17 3.94 3.54
CA LYS A 31 7.41 3.28 3.93
C LYS A 31 7.33 1.78 3.70
N ILE A 32 6.25 1.13 4.14
CA ILE A 32 5.99 -0.29 3.92
C ILE A 32 5.95 -0.62 2.42
N SER A 33 5.31 0.21 1.60
CA SER A 33 5.26 0.03 0.15
C SER A 33 6.65 0.10 -0.49
N THR A 34 7.49 1.02 -0.01
CA THR A 34 8.87 1.20 -0.47
C THR A 34 9.74 0.01 -0.07
N GLU A 35 9.63 -0.46 1.17
CA GLU A 35 10.33 -1.67 1.65
C GLU A 35 9.95 -2.89 0.81
N LYS A 36 8.66 -3.08 0.52
CA LYS A 36 8.18 -4.14 -0.38
C LYS A 36 8.73 -3.99 -1.79
N SER A 37 8.82 -2.78 -2.33
CA SER A 37 9.47 -2.56 -3.63
C SER A 37 10.93 -3.00 -3.63
N ASN A 38 11.66 -2.69 -2.55
CA ASN A 38 13.05 -3.11 -2.41
C ASN A 38 13.17 -4.63 -2.29
N THR A 39 12.28 -5.27 -1.53
CA THR A 39 12.21 -6.73 -1.46
C THR A 39 11.95 -7.36 -2.84
N LEU A 40 11.04 -6.80 -3.63
CA LEU A 40 10.77 -7.31 -4.98
C LEU A 40 11.97 -7.13 -5.93
N ASN A 41 12.75 -6.05 -5.79
CA ASN A 41 14.00 -5.89 -6.53
C ASN A 41 15.02 -6.98 -6.14
N TRP A 42 15.17 -7.27 -4.84
CA TRP A 42 16.04 -8.34 -4.35
C TRP A 42 15.60 -9.73 -4.85
N ILE A 43 14.30 -10.00 -4.82
CA ILE A 43 13.72 -11.21 -5.40
C ILE A 43 14.08 -11.33 -6.88
N LEU A 44 13.95 -10.25 -7.65
CA LEU A 44 14.32 -10.26 -9.06
C LEU A 44 15.82 -10.54 -9.25
N ALA A 45 16.69 -9.90 -8.47
CA ALA A 45 18.13 -10.14 -8.53
C ALA A 45 18.47 -11.62 -8.24
N LEU A 46 17.89 -12.19 -7.19
CA LEU A 46 18.08 -13.59 -6.82
C LEU A 46 17.54 -14.55 -7.90
N THR A 47 16.33 -14.33 -8.42
CA THR A 47 15.82 -15.16 -9.53
C THR A 47 16.70 -15.10 -10.77
N THR A 48 17.24 -13.93 -11.09
CA THR A 48 18.15 -13.78 -12.25
C THR A 48 19.41 -14.62 -12.06
N LEU A 49 19.97 -14.60 -10.85
CA LEU A 49 21.14 -15.40 -10.49
C LEU A 49 20.83 -16.89 -10.60
N PHE A 50 19.70 -17.34 -10.06
CA PHE A 50 19.27 -18.74 -10.12
C PHE A 50 19.05 -19.24 -11.55
N VAL A 51 18.33 -18.47 -12.37
CA VAL A 51 18.15 -18.77 -13.79
C VAL A 51 19.50 -18.87 -14.50
N GLY A 52 20.45 -17.99 -14.17
CA GLY A 52 21.82 -18.05 -14.69
C GLY A 52 22.54 -19.36 -14.35
N ILE A 53 22.46 -19.79 -13.08
CA ILE A 53 23.02 -21.07 -12.61
C ILE A 53 22.38 -22.24 -13.38
N CYS A 54 21.06 -22.25 -13.54
CA CYS A 54 20.36 -23.30 -14.25
C CYS A 54 20.74 -23.36 -15.74
N ILE A 55 20.89 -22.20 -16.41
CA ILE A 55 21.37 -22.14 -17.79
C ILE A 55 22.78 -22.73 -17.90
N GLN A 56 23.68 -22.35 -17.00
CA GLN A 56 25.08 -22.79 -17.03
C GLN A 56 25.22 -24.29 -16.79
N ASN A 57 24.44 -24.84 -15.86
CA ASN A 57 24.51 -26.24 -15.47
C ASN A 57 23.53 -27.14 -16.23
N TYR A 58 22.74 -26.58 -17.16
CA TYR A 58 21.70 -27.33 -17.85
C TYR A 58 22.23 -28.64 -18.44
N LYS A 59 23.36 -28.64 -19.15
CA LYS A 59 23.91 -29.86 -19.76
C LYS A 59 24.36 -30.90 -18.74
N SER A 60 24.78 -30.47 -17.55
CA SER A 60 25.33 -31.33 -16.49
C SER A 60 24.25 -32.07 -15.69
N ILE A 61 22.99 -31.63 -15.76
CA ILE A 61 21.88 -32.33 -15.10
C ILE A 61 21.64 -33.67 -15.82
N THR A 62 22.11 -34.76 -15.24
CA THR A 62 21.85 -36.14 -15.66
C THR A 62 20.74 -36.71 -14.78
N THR A 63 19.92 -37.65 -15.28
CA THR A 63 18.89 -38.43 -14.53
C THR A 63 17.50 -37.80 -14.25
N LEU A 64 17.24 -36.52 -14.53
CA LEU A 64 15.92 -35.92 -14.26
C LEU A 64 14.95 -36.02 -15.46
N CYS A 65 13.90 -36.82 -15.33
CA CYS A 65 12.91 -37.09 -16.39
C CYS A 65 12.12 -35.85 -16.86
N LEU A 66 11.96 -34.83 -16.00
CA LEU A 66 11.22 -33.58 -16.28
C LEU A 66 12.12 -32.34 -16.38
N LYS A 67 13.41 -32.52 -16.68
CA LYS A 67 14.40 -31.43 -16.73
C LYS A 67 14.01 -30.29 -17.69
N GLU A 68 13.56 -30.62 -18.89
CA GLU A 68 13.15 -29.63 -19.90
C GLU A 68 11.94 -28.81 -19.44
N GLU A 69 10.94 -29.49 -18.88
CA GLU A 69 9.72 -28.86 -18.38
C GLU A 69 9.99 -27.96 -17.18
N LEU A 70 10.82 -28.41 -16.23
CA LEU A 70 11.22 -27.63 -15.06
C LEU A 70 12.04 -26.40 -15.45
N PHE A 71 12.96 -26.54 -16.41
CA PHE A 71 13.75 -25.43 -16.91
C PHE A 71 12.91 -24.41 -17.70
N LEU A 72 11.92 -24.88 -18.45
CA LEU A 72 10.94 -24.01 -19.10
C LEU A 72 10.09 -23.27 -18.06
N ALA A 73 9.61 -23.97 -17.03
CA ALA A 73 8.84 -23.39 -15.94
C ALA A 73 9.64 -22.28 -15.22
N GLU A 74 10.92 -22.51 -14.94
CA GLU A 74 11.81 -21.51 -14.33
C GLU A 74 11.88 -20.22 -15.16
N LYS A 75 12.04 -20.32 -16.49
CA LYS A 75 12.04 -19.17 -17.40
C LYS A 75 10.70 -18.44 -17.44
N ILE A 76 9.60 -19.18 -17.44
CA ILE A 76 8.25 -18.60 -17.42
C ILE A 76 8.03 -17.83 -16.11
N ILE A 77 8.38 -18.42 -14.98
CA ILE A 77 8.25 -17.80 -13.66
C ILE A 77 9.16 -16.56 -13.54
N PHE A 78 10.36 -16.61 -14.12
CA PHE A 78 11.24 -15.44 -14.20
C PHE A 78 10.60 -14.30 -15.01
N ALA A 79 10.10 -14.58 -16.21
CA ALA A 79 9.42 -13.58 -17.05
C ALA A 79 8.19 -12.99 -16.33
N PHE A 80 7.40 -13.84 -15.68
CA PHE A 80 6.28 -13.41 -14.84
C PHE A 80 6.73 -12.48 -13.70
N SER A 81 7.82 -12.81 -13.01
CA SER A 81 8.37 -12.00 -11.92
C SER A 81 8.80 -10.60 -12.39
N VAL A 82 9.40 -10.49 -13.59
CA VAL A 82 9.74 -9.21 -14.22
C VAL A 82 8.49 -8.38 -14.49
N ILE A 83 7.46 -8.98 -15.09
CA ILE A 83 6.18 -8.31 -15.39
C ILE A 83 5.52 -7.82 -14.10
N MET A 84 5.51 -8.65 -13.05
CA MET A 84 4.92 -8.29 -11.76
C MET A 84 5.69 -7.16 -11.07
N LEU A 85 7.02 -7.10 -11.17
CA LEU A 85 7.80 -5.98 -10.65
C LEU A 85 7.46 -4.67 -11.38
N ILE A 86 7.31 -4.71 -12.71
CA ILE A 86 6.90 -3.55 -13.51
C ILE A 86 5.50 -3.10 -13.07
N ALA A 87 4.55 -4.04 -12.96
CA ALA A 87 3.20 -3.76 -12.48
C ALA A 87 3.22 -3.13 -11.07
N TYR A 88 4.01 -3.67 -10.14
CA TYR A 88 4.18 -3.12 -8.80
C TYR A 88 4.67 -1.67 -8.84
N LYS A 89 5.71 -1.37 -9.65
CA LYS A 89 6.25 0.00 -9.77
C LYS A 89 5.24 1.00 -10.33
N ILE A 90 4.46 0.60 -11.33
CA ILE A 90 3.39 1.43 -11.90
C ILE A 90 2.34 1.73 -10.83
N VAL A 91 1.85 0.70 -10.14
CA VAL A 91 0.84 0.85 -9.10
C VAL A 91 1.37 1.68 -7.93
N ASN A 92 2.62 1.49 -7.52
CA ASN A 92 3.23 2.24 -6.42
C ASN A 92 3.39 3.72 -6.77
N THR A 93 3.76 4.02 -8.02
CA THR A 93 3.83 5.41 -8.50
C THR A 93 2.46 6.08 -8.47
N ASN A 94 1.40 5.35 -8.87
CA ASN A 94 0.03 5.87 -8.80
C ASN A 94 -0.45 6.03 -7.37
N TYR A 95 -0.11 5.11 -6.47
CA TYR A 95 -0.37 5.20 -5.05
C TYR A 95 0.24 6.48 -4.45
N GLU A 96 1.53 6.73 -4.69
CA GLU A 96 2.23 7.91 -4.19
C GLU A 96 1.64 9.23 -4.72
N LYS A 97 1.26 9.27 -6.00
CA LYS A 97 0.56 10.43 -6.58
C LYS A 97 -0.78 10.70 -5.89
N GLN A 98 -1.60 9.66 -5.68
CA GLN A 98 -2.90 9.81 -5.04
C GLN A 98 -2.76 10.16 -3.56
N LYS A 99 -1.80 9.57 -2.84
CA LYS A 99 -1.47 9.91 -1.45
C LYS A 99 -1.13 11.39 -1.30
N LYS A 100 -0.28 11.93 -2.18
CA LYS A 100 0.07 13.35 -2.16
C LYS A 100 -1.15 14.25 -2.35
N SER A 101 -2.05 13.88 -3.28
CA SER A 101 -3.31 14.59 -3.48
C SER A 101 -4.25 14.48 -2.27
N PHE A 102 -4.31 13.31 -1.64
CA PHE A 102 -5.09 13.08 -0.43
C PHE A 102 -4.61 13.95 0.75
N LEU A 103 -3.30 13.94 1.03
CA LEU A 103 -2.70 14.73 2.11
C LEU A 103 -2.87 16.24 1.88
N ALA A 104 -2.74 16.71 0.64
CA ALA A 104 -3.00 18.11 0.30
C ALA A 104 -4.46 18.49 0.60
N ASN A 105 -5.43 17.65 0.23
CA ASN A 105 -6.85 17.89 0.54
C ASN A 105 -7.15 17.83 2.04
N LEU A 106 -6.54 16.89 2.77
CA LEU A 106 -6.62 16.82 4.24
C LEU A 106 -6.07 18.10 4.89
N HIS A 107 -4.97 18.64 4.38
CA HIS A 107 -4.36 19.85 4.90
C HIS A 107 -5.27 21.07 4.68
N THR A 108 -5.85 21.21 3.49
CA THR A 108 -6.84 22.26 3.22
C THR A 108 -8.07 22.09 4.11
N HIS A 109 -8.55 20.86 4.31
CA HIS A 109 -9.69 20.59 5.18
C HIS A 109 -9.39 20.94 6.65
N LYS A 110 -8.20 20.62 7.14
CA LYS A 110 -7.70 21.03 8.47
C LYS A 110 -7.75 22.55 8.62
N LEU A 111 -7.15 23.30 7.68
CA LEU A 111 -7.07 24.76 7.74
C LEU A 111 -8.46 25.41 7.80
N GLU A 112 -9.40 24.90 7.01
CA GLU A 112 -10.78 25.43 6.99
C GLU A 112 -11.55 25.21 8.27
N LEU A 113 -11.32 24.06 8.92
CA LEU A 113 -11.92 23.77 10.21
C LEU A 113 -11.27 24.59 11.33
N LEU A 114 -9.96 24.82 11.27
CA LEU A 114 -9.26 25.70 12.20
C LEU A 114 -9.66 27.17 12.04
N PHE A 115 -9.97 27.61 10.82
CA PHE A 115 -10.42 28.98 10.55
C PHE A 115 -11.83 29.26 11.09
N ASP A 116 -12.68 28.24 11.14
CA ASP A 116 -14.08 28.39 11.55
C ASP A 116 -14.59 27.21 12.40
N LEU A 117 -14.00 27.07 13.58
CA LEU A 117 -14.32 25.99 14.54
C LEU A 117 -15.77 26.07 15.03
N LYS A 118 -16.27 27.29 15.27
CA LYS A 118 -17.58 27.51 15.89
C LYS A 118 -18.74 27.19 14.95
N THR A 119 -18.66 27.55 13.67
CA THR A 119 -19.80 27.31 12.75
C THR A 119 -19.70 25.96 12.05
N LYS A 120 -18.49 25.43 11.81
CA LYS A 120 -18.29 24.19 11.02
C LYS A 120 -18.13 22.94 11.87
N LEU A 121 -17.55 23.06 13.06
CA LEU A 121 -17.21 21.91 13.92
C LEU A 121 -18.20 21.74 15.07
N LYS A 122 -18.42 22.80 15.87
CA LYS A 122 -19.27 22.79 17.08
C LYS A 122 -20.68 22.19 16.88
N PRO A 123 -21.43 22.49 15.78
CA PRO A 123 -22.77 21.93 15.59
C PRO A 123 -22.77 20.47 15.12
N LYS A 124 -21.62 19.92 14.73
CA LYS A 124 -21.49 18.55 14.21
C LYS A 124 -20.95 17.56 15.25
N LEU A 125 -20.65 18.01 16.48
CA LEU A 125 -20.05 17.20 17.54
C LEU A 125 -21.12 16.77 18.56
N THR A 126 -21.41 15.47 18.61
CA THR A 126 -22.25 14.86 19.64
C THR A 126 -21.41 14.33 20.79
N ASN A 127 -21.92 14.48 22.00
CA ASN A 127 -21.25 14.17 23.27
C ASN A 127 -21.25 12.65 23.54
N GLU A 128 -20.44 11.89 22.80
CA GLU A 128 -20.34 10.43 22.93
C GLU A 128 -18.97 9.98 23.45
N GLN A 129 -18.92 8.94 24.29
CA GLN A 129 -17.66 8.38 24.82
C GLN A 129 -16.71 7.83 23.73
N THR A 130 -17.23 7.57 22.53
CA THR A 130 -16.50 7.16 21.31
C THR A 130 -16.06 8.32 20.41
N PHE A 131 -16.00 9.54 20.96
CA PHE A 131 -15.77 10.78 20.21
C PHE A 131 -14.51 10.76 19.33
N ILE A 132 -13.37 10.26 19.83
CA ILE A 132 -12.09 10.42 19.12
C ILE A 132 -11.98 9.51 17.88
N PRO A 133 -12.26 8.19 17.93
CA PRO A 133 -12.23 7.34 16.74
C PRO A 133 -13.30 7.71 15.71
N SER A 134 -14.52 8.03 16.17
CA SER A 134 -15.61 8.47 15.29
C SER A 134 -15.28 9.79 14.60
N PHE A 135 -14.70 10.75 15.34
CA PHE A 135 -14.26 12.03 14.78
C PHE A 135 -13.20 11.86 13.69
N ILE A 136 -12.18 11.03 13.92
CA ILE A 136 -11.11 10.80 12.93
C ILE A 136 -11.68 10.21 11.63
N ASN A 137 -12.62 9.26 11.72
CA ASN A 137 -13.29 8.71 10.55
C ASN A 137 -14.14 9.76 9.83
N ARG A 138 -14.90 10.58 10.56
CA ARG A 138 -15.72 11.66 9.98
C ARG A 138 -14.86 12.73 9.30
N PHE A 139 -13.71 13.05 9.89
CA PHE A 139 -12.70 13.95 9.35
C PHE A 139 -12.06 13.37 8.07
N ARG A 140 -11.67 12.10 8.08
CA ARG A 140 -11.17 11.37 6.90
C ARG A 140 -12.21 11.26 5.77
N ASN A 141 -13.49 11.21 6.10
CA ASN A 141 -14.58 11.11 5.11
C ASN A 141 -15.03 12.48 4.56
N GLY A 142 -14.45 13.59 5.04
CA GLY A 142 -14.88 14.93 4.66
C GLY A 142 -16.31 15.26 5.11
N GLU A 143 -16.84 14.58 6.13
CA GLU A 143 -18.19 14.84 6.66
C GLU A 143 -18.30 16.19 7.37
N LEU A 144 -17.15 16.74 7.75
CA LEU A 144 -17.01 18.05 8.35
C LEU A 144 -16.85 19.17 7.30
N ILE A 145 -16.73 18.83 6.01
CA ILE A 145 -16.82 19.82 4.92
C ILE A 145 -18.27 20.34 4.88
N PRO A 146 -18.49 21.65 4.70
CA PRO A 146 -19.83 22.21 4.59
C PRO A 146 -20.62 21.61 3.42
N ASP A 147 -21.92 21.40 3.60
CA ASP A 147 -22.75 20.69 2.60
C ASP A 147 -23.01 21.49 1.31
N TYR A 148 -22.64 22.77 1.27
CA TYR A 148 -22.65 23.57 0.03
C TYR A 148 -21.48 23.23 -0.91
N ASP A 149 -20.44 22.53 -0.43
CA ASP A 149 -19.24 22.13 -1.20
C ASP A 149 -19.26 20.61 -1.47
N LYS A 150 -20.34 20.14 -2.10
CA LYS A 150 -20.59 18.71 -2.37
C LYS A 150 -19.54 18.10 -3.30
N GLU A 151 -19.14 18.83 -4.33
CA GLU A 151 -18.17 18.37 -5.32
C GLU A 151 -16.82 18.03 -4.67
N ARG A 152 -16.37 18.86 -3.73
CA ARG A 152 -15.12 18.60 -3.02
C ARG A 152 -15.21 17.44 -2.04
N LYS A 153 -16.35 17.27 -1.37
CA LYS A 153 -16.62 16.12 -0.50
C LYS A 153 -16.58 14.80 -1.29
N GLU A 154 -17.15 14.79 -2.49
CA GLU A 154 -17.10 13.63 -3.38
C GLU A 154 -15.70 13.39 -3.96
N ALA A 155 -14.98 14.45 -4.35
CA ALA A 155 -13.60 14.35 -4.82
C ALA A 155 -12.69 13.76 -3.73
N PHE A 156 -12.84 14.20 -2.48
CA PHE A 156 -12.06 13.72 -1.35
C PHE A 156 -12.30 12.23 -1.05
N LYS A 157 -13.57 11.80 -1.00
CA LYS A 157 -13.94 10.38 -0.87
C LYS A 157 -13.41 9.53 -2.02
N THR A 158 -13.45 10.06 -3.24
CA THR A 158 -12.96 9.37 -4.43
C THR A 158 -11.45 9.16 -4.36
N ILE A 159 -10.70 10.15 -3.89
CA ILE A 159 -9.25 10.06 -3.71
C ILE A 159 -8.91 9.03 -2.62
N ASP A 160 -9.56 9.07 -1.46
CA ASP A 160 -9.35 8.10 -0.38
C ASP A 160 -9.63 6.66 -0.86
N ARG A 161 -10.73 6.45 -1.60
CA ARG A 161 -11.05 5.15 -2.20
C ARG A 161 -9.98 4.69 -3.19
N LYS A 162 -9.43 5.59 -4.00
CA LYS A 162 -8.33 5.28 -4.93
C LYS A 162 -7.06 4.89 -4.19
N VAL A 163 -6.66 5.63 -3.15
CA VAL A 163 -5.50 5.31 -2.30
C VAL A 163 -5.67 3.92 -1.68
N SER A 164 -6.84 3.64 -1.10
CA SER A 164 -7.15 2.33 -0.51
C SER A 164 -7.08 1.19 -1.55
N ASN A 165 -7.66 1.40 -2.74
CA ASN A 165 -7.64 0.40 -3.81
C ASN A 165 -6.22 0.12 -4.30
N PHE A 166 -5.40 1.15 -4.51
CA PHE A 166 -4.00 0.97 -4.89
C PHE A 166 -3.20 0.26 -3.80
N GLY A 167 -3.42 0.59 -2.52
CA GLY A 167 -2.79 -0.10 -1.39
C GLY A 167 -3.14 -1.59 -1.35
N LYS A 168 -4.40 -1.96 -1.60
CA LYS A 168 -4.83 -3.37 -1.72
C LYS A 168 -4.17 -4.07 -2.91
N LEU A 169 -4.13 -3.40 -4.06
CA LEU A 169 -3.52 -3.94 -5.27
C LEU A 169 -2.02 -4.21 -5.09
N LEU A 170 -1.29 -3.30 -4.43
CA LEU A 170 0.12 -3.48 -4.08
C LEU A 170 0.34 -4.72 -3.20
N LYS A 171 -0.53 -4.94 -2.21
CA LYS A 171 -0.46 -6.13 -1.34
C LYS A 171 -0.67 -7.41 -2.14
N ILE A 172 -1.62 -7.42 -3.08
CA ILE A 172 -1.90 -8.59 -3.93
C ILE A 172 -0.71 -8.87 -4.87
N ILE A 173 -0.23 -7.86 -5.59
CA ILE A 173 0.92 -8.02 -6.51
C ILE A 173 2.13 -8.56 -5.75
N TYR A 174 2.43 -7.99 -4.57
CA TYR A 174 3.51 -8.46 -3.73
C TYR A 174 3.36 -9.93 -3.33
N ALA A 175 2.18 -10.32 -2.82
CA ALA A 175 1.92 -11.69 -2.38
C ALA A 175 2.07 -12.70 -3.53
N VAL A 176 1.47 -12.41 -4.69
CA VAL A 176 1.55 -13.29 -5.87
C VAL A 176 3.00 -13.41 -6.37
N THR A 177 3.75 -12.31 -6.39
CA THR A 177 5.16 -12.33 -6.81
C THR A 177 6.02 -13.15 -5.84
N LEU A 178 5.79 -13.03 -4.54
CA LEU A 178 6.50 -13.80 -3.53
C LEU A 178 6.20 -15.30 -3.66
N THR A 179 4.95 -15.69 -3.88
CA THR A 179 4.58 -17.08 -4.12
C THR A 179 5.27 -17.63 -5.37
N ALA A 180 5.27 -16.87 -6.47
CA ALA A 180 5.97 -17.25 -7.69
C ALA A 180 7.47 -17.42 -7.45
N PHE A 181 8.09 -16.53 -6.66
CA PHE A 181 9.51 -16.65 -6.28
C PHE A 181 9.81 -17.94 -5.52
N ILE A 182 8.97 -18.31 -4.55
CA ILE A 182 9.16 -19.54 -3.76
C ILE A 182 9.07 -20.78 -4.65
N ILE A 183 8.12 -20.80 -5.59
CA ILE A 183 8.00 -21.88 -6.58
C ILE A 183 9.26 -21.93 -7.44
N ASN A 184 9.74 -20.78 -7.92
CA ASN A 184 10.96 -20.70 -8.73
C ASN A 184 12.17 -21.27 -7.98
N LEU A 185 12.37 -20.82 -6.74
CA LEU A 185 13.47 -21.27 -5.89
C LEU A 185 13.43 -22.79 -5.65
N THR A 186 12.23 -23.33 -5.45
CA THR A 186 12.04 -24.77 -5.23
C THR A 186 12.45 -25.56 -6.48
N ILE A 187 12.03 -25.11 -7.67
CA ILE A 187 12.42 -25.71 -8.95
C ILE A 187 13.94 -25.64 -9.13
N THR A 188 14.55 -24.47 -8.88
CA THR A 188 16.01 -24.31 -8.96
C THR A 188 16.75 -25.27 -8.02
N ILE A 189 16.31 -25.41 -6.77
CA ILE A 189 16.93 -26.35 -5.82
C ILE A 189 16.84 -27.79 -6.35
N MET A 190 15.68 -28.21 -6.86
CA MET A 190 15.52 -29.52 -7.49
C MET A 190 16.49 -29.70 -8.67
N LEU A 191 16.63 -28.71 -9.54
CA LEU A 191 17.54 -28.76 -10.68
C LEU A 191 19.01 -28.85 -10.22
N ILE A 192 19.40 -28.09 -9.19
CA ILE A 192 20.77 -28.06 -8.68
C ILE A 192 21.16 -29.38 -8.00
N MET A 193 20.27 -29.97 -7.20
CA MET A 193 20.55 -31.24 -6.52
C MET A 193 20.87 -32.37 -7.50
N ASN A 194 20.39 -32.29 -8.74
CA ASN A 194 20.60 -33.29 -9.78
C ASN A 194 21.78 -32.95 -10.71
N ILE A 195 22.65 -32.00 -10.36
CA ILE A 195 23.86 -31.67 -11.14
C ILE A 195 24.97 -32.72 -10.95
N ASN A 196 25.05 -33.43 -9.81
CA ASN A 196 26.15 -34.37 -9.52
C ASN A 196 25.77 -35.53 -8.54
N GLY A 197 24.62 -36.19 -8.72
CA GLY A 197 24.29 -37.44 -8.02
C GLY A 197 22.79 -37.77 -8.05
N GLY A 198 22.36 -39.00 -8.30
CA GLY A 198 23.07 -40.29 -8.14
C GLY A 198 23.86 -40.82 -9.32
#